data_AF-A0A3C0GL72-F1
#
_entry.id   AF-A0A3C0GL72-F1
#
_cell.length_a   1.000
_cell.length_b   1.000
_cell.length_c   1.000
_cell.angle_alpha   90.00
_cell.angle_beta   90.00
_cell.angle_gamma   90.00
#
_symmetry.space_group_name_H-M   'P 1'
#
loop_
_entity.id
_entity.type
_entity.pdbx_description
1 polymer ?
#
loop_
_entity_poly.entity_id
_entity_poly.type
_entity_poly.pdbx_seq_one_letter_code
_entity_poly.pdbx_strand_id
1 'polypeptide(L)'
;VANDGVSSLGLSLAAAQQLNNKLTSCPNSAICESLCLGDTSGGNLMFGGVMREGDEVNTSFRAAGRLSQYLKTEALVINPEDTIILLNNQITNFKKRVAKQNKTPAVRLNVLSDFPRKFFLPLMNNHPDVEFYDYSKLDADPLAPNHHITYSSTGVMQRVDGEVVGGNAHKLHNWSTMRRRLMNGDNIAMAFSNKSKLPSFVVDEETGRKFEVFNGDVYDARFLDPKREDGIGLIIGLKNKDGTSTNKNAAQRSNGFFVHYDPSQDGDTVTILDQNKFPKEVKEIKFTKTTRQVEDKIDRAISNANAV
;
A
#
# COMPACT_ATOMS: atom_id res chain seq x y z
N VAL A 1 -15.07 14.19 9.36
CA VAL A 1 -15.00 13.31 10.55
C VAL A 1 -13.71 13.65 11.28
N ALA A 2 -13.80 14.34 12.41
CA ALA A 2 -12.63 14.67 13.21
C ALA A 2 -12.18 13.41 13.94
N ASN A 3 -10.91 13.06 13.81
CA ASN A 3 -10.29 11.86 14.37
C ASN A 3 -10.00 12.00 15.88
N ASP A 4 -10.78 12.84 16.58
CA ASP A 4 -10.47 13.32 17.93
C ASP A 4 -10.56 12.20 18.97
N GLY A 5 -11.25 11.11 18.65
CA GLY A 5 -11.42 9.95 19.51
C GLY A 5 -10.38 8.84 19.37
N VAL A 6 -9.47 8.88 18.38
CA VAL A 6 -8.50 7.79 18.15
C VAL A 6 -7.06 8.30 18.25
N SER A 7 -6.20 7.49 18.87
CA SER A 7 -4.76 7.67 18.83
C SER A 7 -4.16 6.42 18.20
N SER A 8 -3.32 6.58 17.18
CA SER A 8 -2.71 5.44 16.48
C SER A 8 -1.21 5.30 16.76
N LEU A 9 -0.74 4.06 16.77
CA LEU A 9 0.67 3.67 16.80
C LEU A 9 0.97 2.82 15.56
N GLY A 10 1.93 3.25 14.75
CA GLY A 10 2.42 2.47 13.61
C GLY A 10 3.69 1.70 13.94
N LEU A 11 3.73 0.39 13.65
CA LEU A 11 4.97 -0.37 13.58
C LEU A 11 5.54 -0.24 12.18
N SER A 12 6.44 0.72 12.00
CA SER A 12 7.19 0.85 10.75
C SER A 12 8.27 -0.22 10.71
N LEU A 13 7.98 -1.35 10.06
CA LEU A 13 8.98 -2.29 9.53
C LEU A 13 9.41 -1.82 8.14
N ALA A 14 10.55 -2.34 7.67
CA ALA A 14 11.12 -1.95 6.39
C ALA A 14 10.29 -2.48 5.23
N ALA A 15 10.08 -1.62 4.23
CA ALA A 15 9.44 -2.01 2.97
C ALA A 15 10.39 -2.85 2.12
N ALA A 16 9.88 -3.96 1.56
CA ALA A 16 10.56 -4.81 0.58
C ALA A 16 12.00 -5.21 0.93
N GLN A 17 12.34 -5.30 2.23
CA GLN A 17 13.66 -5.71 2.68
C GLN A 17 13.86 -7.20 2.38
N GLN A 18 14.96 -7.52 1.70
CA GLN A 18 15.38 -8.90 1.51
C GLN A 18 15.90 -9.46 2.83
N LEU A 19 15.28 -10.53 3.32
CA LEU A 19 15.62 -11.18 4.59
C LEU A 19 16.55 -12.38 4.36
N ASN A 20 16.34 -13.09 3.27
CA ASN A 20 17.24 -14.13 2.75
C ASN A 20 16.96 -14.36 1.26
N ASN A 21 17.57 -15.35 0.63
CA ASN A 21 17.37 -15.61 -0.81
C ASN A 21 15.94 -15.97 -1.24
N LYS A 22 15.03 -16.24 -0.30
CA LYS A 22 13.65 -16.69 -0.53
C LYS A 22 12.58 -15.80 0.12
N LEU A 23 12.97 -14.91 1.04
CA LEU A 23 12.03 -14.15 1.87
C LEU A 23 12.29 -12.66 1.78
N THR A 24 11.21 -11.89 1.65
CA THR A 24 11.18 -10.43 1.70
C THR A 24 10.05 -9.98 2.64
N SER A 25 10.20 -8.81 3.25
CA SER A 25 9.15 -8.20 4.08
C SER A 25 7.92 -7.75 3.29
N CYS A 26 8.00 -7.69 1.95
CA CYS A 26 6.87 -7.41 1.05
C CYS A 26 6.91 -8.34 -0.18
N PRO A 27 6.28 -9.52 -0.14
CA PRO A 27 6.33 -10.50 -1.22
C PRO A 27 5.85 -9.98 -2.58
N ASN A 28 4.80 -9.14 -2.59
CA ASN A 28 4.19 -8.58 -3.80
C ASN A 28 4.58 -7.11 -4.03
N SER A 29 5.83 -6.76 -3.68
CA SER A 29 6.33 -5.38 -3.79
C SER A 29 6.63 -4.93 -5.22
N ALA A 30 6.87 -5.84 -6.17
CA ALA A 30 7.33 -5.50 -7.52
C ALA A 30 6.50 -4.41 -8.22
N ILE A 31 5.19 -4.34 -7.95
CA ILE A 31 4.27 -3.36 -8.55
C ILE A 31 4.48 -1.94 -7.98
N CYS A 32 4.93 -1.82 -6.74
CA CYS A 32 5.05 -0.53 -6.03
C CYS A 32 6.44 -0.24 -5.47
N GLU A 33 7.42 -1.12 -5.67
CA GLU A 33 8.76 -1.03 -5.08
C GLU A 33 9.48 0.25 -5.54
N SER A 34 9.41 0.57 -6.84
CA SER A 34 10.10 1.72 -7.44
C SER A 34 9.64 3.08 -6.90
N LEU A 35 8.41 3.16 -6.39
CA LEU A 35 7.79 4.37 -5.83
C LEU A 35 7.32 4.14 -4.39
N CYS A 36 7.97 3.23 -3.68
CA CYS A 36 7.57 2.92 -2.32
C CYS A 36 7.65 4.17 -1.44
N LEU A 37 6.55 4.50 -0.75
CA LEU A 37 6.50 5.61 0.19
C LEU A 37 7.53 5.48 1.31
N GLY A 38 7.96 4.25 1.62
CA GLY A 38 9.06 3.97 2.55
C GLY A 38 10.40 4.56 2.12
N ASP A 39 10.56 4.88 0.85
CA ASP A 39 11.78 5.45 0.28
C ASP A 39 11.57 6.85 -0.30
N THR A 40 10.42 7.10 -0.92
CA THR A 40 10.25 8.28 -1.79
C THR A 40 9.34 9.37 -1.23
N SER A 41 8.89 9.25 0.02
CA SER A 41 7.96 10.22 0.62
C SER A 41 8.45 10.82 1.93
N GLY A 42 8.08 12.09 2.18
CA GLY A 42 8.25 12.77 3.46
C GLY A 42 9.65 12.66 4.08
N GLY A 43 9.69 12.45 5.39
CA GLY A 43 10.94 12.33 6.14
C GLY A 43 11.81 11.14 5.73
N ASN A 44 11.24 10.09 5.14
CA ASN A 44 12.01 8.97 4.60
C ASN A 44 12.84 9.38 3.38
N LEU A 45 12.28 10.20 2.48
CA LEU A 45 13.05 10.75 1.37
C LEU A 45 14.08 11.78 1.85
N MET A 46 13.69 12.68 2.76
CA MET A 46 14.55 13.79 3.20
C MET A 46 15.71 13.35 4.10
N PHE A 47 15.47 12.40 5.01
CA PHE A 47 16.41 12.03 6.08
C PHE A 47 16.71 10.54 6.11
N GLY A 48 15.99 9.73 5.33
CA GLY A 48 16.09 8.27 5.38
C GLY A 48 17.30 7.69 4.64
N GLY A 49 18.22 8.53 4.17
CA GLY A 49 19.45 8.08 3.52
C GLY A 49 19.24 7.72 2.05
N VAL A 50 18.59 8.59 1.29
CA VAL A 50 18.45 8.43 -0.15
C VAL A 50 19.60 9.17 -0.84
N MET A 51 20.42 8.45 -1.60
CA MET A 51 21.50 9.07 -2.39
C MET A 51 21.01 9.29 -3.83
N ARG A 52 21.14 10.52 -4.32
CA ARG A 52 20.89 10.85 -5.73
C ARG A 52 22.19 10.80 -6.51
N GLU A 53 22.17 10.09 -7.63
CA GLU A 53 23.28 10.05 -8.60
C GLU A 53 22.68 10.33 -9.98
N GLY A 54 22.72 11.61 -10.39
CA GLY A 54 21.95 12.08 -11.55
C GLY A 54 20.43 11.96 -11.35
N ASP A 55 19.74 11.39 -12.34
CA ASP A 55 18.29 11.08 -12.26
C ASP A 55 17.99 9.79 -11.47
N GLU A 56 19.02 9.03 -11.10
CA GLU A 56 18.86 7.81 -10.33
C GLU A 56 18.83 8.07 -8.81
N VAL A 57 18.02 7.28 -8.14
CA VAL A 57 17.81 7.37 -6.69
C VAL A 57 18.19 6.04 -6.06
N ASN A 58 19.35 6.00 -5.42
CA ASN A 58 19.83 4.82 -4.69
C ASN A 58 19.22 4.80 -3.28
N THR A 59 18.43 3.75 -3.02
CA THR A 59 17.74 3.54 -1.74
C THR A 59 18.45 2.51 -0.86
N SER A 60 19.63 2.02 -1.24
CA SER A 60 20.38 1.01 -0.48
C SER A 60 20.96 1.57 0.82
N PHE A 61 21.36 2.85 0.82
CA PHE A 61 21.74 3.53 2.05
C PHE A 61 20.49 3.76 2.90
N ARG A 62 20.62 3.63 4.22
CA ARG A 62 19.52 3.79 5.17
C ARG A 62 20.00 4.65 6.34
N ALA A 63 19.23 5.69 6.63
CA ALA A 63 19.45 6.55 7.79
C ALA A 63 18.13 6.83 8.51
N ALA A 64 18.21 7.42 9.70
CA ALA A 64 17.06 7.87 10.50
C ALA A 64 15.93 6.82 10.58
N GLY A 65 14.72 7.21 10.16
CA GLY A 65 13.53 6.35 10.19
C GLY A 65 13.69 5.06 9.37
N ARG A 66 14.37 5.11 8.21
CA ARG A 66 14.59 3.93 7.35
C ARG A 66 15.58 2.94 7.99
N LEU A 67 16.61 3.43 8.68
CA LEU A 67 17.52 2.57 9.44
C LEU A 67 16.80 1.92 10.63
N SER A 68 15.96 2.68 11.34
CA SER A 68 15.16 2.12 12.45
C SER A 68 14.21 1.01 11.97
N GLN A 69 13.53 1.22 10.84
CA GLN A 69 12.66 0.22 10.20
C GLN A 69 13.44 -1.05 9.83
N TYR A 70 14.62 -0.89 9.25
CA TYR A 70 15.51 -2.00 8.89
C TYR A 70 15.91 -2.83 10.11
N LEU A 71 16.40 -2.16 11.17
CA LEU A 71 16.86 -2.85 12.39
C LEU A 71 15.70 -3.55 13.13
N LYS A 72 14.50 -2.95 13.15
CA LYS A 72 13.31 -3.61 13.71
C LYS A 72 12.92 -4.85 12.93
N THR A 73 13.08 -4.81 11.60
CA THR A 73 12.80 -5.94 10.73
C THR A 73 13.80 -7.07 10.96
N GLU A 74 15.10 -6.75 11.06
CA GLU A 74 16.13 -7.73 11.41
C GLU A 74 15.88 -8.35 12.79
N ALA A 75 15.57 -7.53 13.80
CA ALA A 75 15.25 -8.02 15.15
C ALA A 75 14.06 -8.98 15.14
N LEU A 76 13.00 -8.66 14.38
CA LEU A 76 11.81 -9.50 14.24
C LEU A 76 12.13 -10.86 13.64
N VAL A 77 13.07 -10.93 12.69
CA VAL A 77 13.42 -12.17 12.00
C VAL A 77 14.41 -13.00 12.81
N ILE A 78 15.40 -12.37 13.43
CA ILE A 78 16.46 -13.06 14.18
C ILE A 78 15.93 -13.52 15.55
N ASN A 79 15.20 -12.67 16.25
CA ASN A 79 14.67 -12.94 17.60
C ASN A 79 13.16 -12.59 17.65
N PRO A 80 12.31 -13.40 17.00
CA PRO A 80 10.87 -13.12 16.89
C PRO A 80 10.17 -13.04 18.24
N GLU A 81 10.50 -13.92 19.18
CA GLU A 81 9.86 -13.98 20.51
C GLU A 81 10.14 -12.72 21.33
N ASP A 82 11.43 -12.35 21.46
CA ASP A 82 11.84 -11.13 22.16
C ASP A 82 11.23 -9.88 21.52
N THR A 83 11.19 -9.84 20.19
CA THR A 83 10.58 -8.72 19.47
C THR A 83 9.08 -8.63 19.76
N ILE A 84 8.36 -9.75 19.79
CA ILE A 84 6.94 -9.78 20.15
C ILE A 84 6.72 -9.35 21.61
N ILE A 85 7.57 -9.75 22.56
CA ILE A 85 7.50 -9.30 23.96
C ILE A 85 7.68 -7.78 24.06
N LEU A 86 8.66 -7.23 23.35
CA LEU A 86 8.90 -5.79 23.31
C LEU A 86 7.72 -5.04 22.69
N LEU A 87 7.16 -5.54 21.58
CA LEU A 87 5.98 -4.97 20.94
C LEU A 87 4.76 -5.02 21.86
N ASN A 88 4.55 -6.12 22.57
CA ASN A 88 3.49 -6.27 23.55
C ASN A 88 3.59 -5.22 24.67
N ASN A 89 4.80 -4.99 25.18
CA ASN A 89 5.05 -3.94 26.18
C ASN A 89 4.84 -2.53 25.60
N GLN A 90 5.26 -2.28 24.36
CA GLN A 90 5.01 -0.99 23.68
C GLN A 90 3.52 -0.72 23.53
N ILE A 91 2.73 -1.71 23.09
CA ILE A 91 1.27 -1.59 22.97
C ILE A 91 0.65 -1.36 24.35
N THR A 92 1.09 -2.08 25.38
CA THR A 92 0.61 -1.90 26.76
C THR A 92 0.83 -0.46 27.26
N ASN A 93 2.03 0.09 27.05
CA ASN A 93 2.34 1.45 27.46
C ASN A 93 1.60 2.49 26.61
N PHE A 94 1.42 2.21 25.32
CA PHE A 94 0.61 3.02 24.44
C PHE A 94 -0.83 3.12 24.94
N LYS A 95 -1.48 2.00 25.24
CA LYS A 95 -2.84 1.97 25.82
C LYS A 95 -2.95 2.85 27.05
N LYS A 96 -2.03 2.71 28.01
CA LYS A 96 -2.00 3.54 29.23
C LYS A 96 -1.91 5.03 28.92
N ARG A 97 -1.10 5.42 27.93
CA ARG A 97 -0.96 6.82 27.50
C ARG A 97 -2.22 7.33 26.83
N VAL A 98 -2.84 6.52 25.97
CA VAL A 98 -4.04 6.89 25.22
C VAL A 98 -5.27 6.96 26.12
N ALA A 99 -5.39 6.08 27.12
CA ALA A 99 -6.44 6.10 28.13
C ALA A 99 -6.46 7.44 28.91
N LYS A 100 -5.28 8.01 29.23
CA LYS A 100 -5.18 9.34 29.86
C LYS A 100 -5.71 10.48 28.99
N GLN A 101 -5.87 10.24 27.69
CA GLN A 101 -6.37 11.21 26.72
C GLN A 101 -7.84 10.97 26.36
N ASN A 102 -8.51 9.99 27.00
CA ASN A 102 -9.88 9.56 26.67
C ASN A 102 -10.05 9.22 25.17
N LYS A 103 -9.06 8.54 24.59
CA LYS A 103 -9.08 8.09 23.19
C LYS A 103 -9.07 6.57 23.10
N THR A 104 -9.48 6.04 21.95
CA THR A 104 -9.34 4.64 21.59
C THR A 104 -7.93 4.39 21.03
N PRO A 105 -7.20 3.40 21.57
CA PRO A 105 -5.90 3.01 21.03
C PRO A 105 -6.09 2.20 19.75
N ALA A 106 -5.38 2.59 18.69
CA ALA A 106 -5.34 1.84 17.44
C ALA A 106 -3.90 1.53 17.01
N VAL A 107 -3.64 0.36 16.43
CA VAL A 107 -2.29 -0.08 16.06
C VAL A 107 -2.27 -0.58 14.62
N ARG A 108 -1.34 -0.04 13.82
CA ARG A 108 -1.07 -0.50 12.46
C ARG A 108 0.28 -1.22 12.42
N LEU A 109 0.26 -2.53 12.24
CA LEU A 109 1.47 -3.35 12.37
C LEU A 109 2.26 -3.42 11.05
N ASN A 110 1.55 -3.37 9.93
CA ASN A 110 2.11 -3.31 8.58
C ASN A 110 1.92 -1.90 7.99
N VAL A 111 2.74 -0.95 8.44
CA VAL A 111 2.67 0.43 7.92
C VAL A 111 3.22 0.51 6.48
N LEU A 112 4.45 0.03 6.30
CA LEU A 112 5.18 0.05 5.03
C LEU A 112 5.62 -1.35 4.57
N SER A 113 5.45 -2.35 5.44
CA SER A 113 5.70 -3.76 5.17
C SER A 113 4.42 -4.51 4.83
N ASP A 114 4.55 -5.77 4.40
CA ASP A 114 3.45 -6.72 4.24
C ASP A 114 3.87 -8.08 4.85
N PHE A 115 4.29 -8.05 6.13
CA PHE A 115 4.63 -9.26 6.87
C PHE A 115 3.37 -10.10 7.09
N PRO A 116 3.47 -11.45 7.07
CA PRO A 116 2.33 -12.32 7.29
C PRO A 116 1.59 -11.98 8.58
N ARG A 117 0.36 -11.47 8.46
CA ARG A 117 -0.43 -10.95 9.60
C ARG A 117 -0.65 -11.96 10.72
N LYS A 118 -0.66 -13.26 10.39
CA LYS A 118 -0.79 -14.36 11.37
C LYS A 118 0.31 -14.32 12.43
N PHE A 119 1.49 -13.79 12.10
CA PHE A 119 2.59 -13.57 13.03
C PHE A 119 2.18 -12.65 14.19
N PHE A 120 1.26 -11.72 13.94
CA PHE A 120 0.80 -10.74 14.92
C PHE A 120 -0.48 -11.15 15.67
N LEU A 121 -1.09 -12.30 15.35
CA LEU A 121 -2.31 -12.76 16.01
C LEU A 121 -2.19 -12.85 17.55
N PRO A 122 -1.06 -13.29 18.14
CA PRO A 122 -0.90 -13.27 19.59
C PRO A 122 -0.98 -11.86 20.20
N LEU A 123 -0.49 -10.83 19.50
CA LEU A 123 -0.62 -9.43 19.95
C LEU A 123 -2.08 -8.97 19.89
N MET A 124 -2.80 -9.32 18.83
CA MET A 124 -4.22 -8.96 18.69
C MET A 124 -5.06 -9.58 19.81
N ASN A 125 -4.82 -10.86 20.11
CA ASN A 125 -5.54 -11.59 21.16
C ASN A 125 -5.21 -11.08 22.57
N ASN A 126 -3.97 -10.63 22.81
CA ASN A 126 -3.55 -10.09 24.11
C ASN A 126 -4.05 -8.66 24.37
N HIS A 127 -4.53 -7.96 23.34
CA HIS A 127 -5.04 -6.58 23.43
C HIS A 127 -6.43 -6.44 22.80
N PRO A 128 -7.47 -7.10 23.33
CA PRO A 128 -8.81 -7.09 22.75
C PRO A 128 -9.47 -5.69 22.75
N ASP A 129 -8.97 -4.77 23.58
CA ASP A 129 -9.40 -3.36 23.69
C ASP A 129 -8.61 -2.39 22.79
N VAL A 130 -7.71 -2.92 21.95
CA VAL A 130 -6.98 -2.16 20.93
C VAL A 130 -7.51 -2.52 19.56
N GLU A 131 -7.77 -1.50 18.74
CA GLU A 131 -8.16 -1.70 17.35
C GLU A 131 -6.91 -1.88 16.48
N PHE A 132 -6.69 -3.07 15.95
CA PHE A 132 -5.63 -3.33 14.98
C PHE A 132 -6.16 -3.06 13.59
N TYR A 133 -5.38 -2.41 12.75
CA TYR A 133 -5.80 -2.18 11.37
C TYR A 133 -4.63 -2.19 10.41
N ASP A 134 -4.78 -2.85 9.27
CA ASP A 134 -3.76 -2.96 8.25
C ASP A 134 -4.34 -2.73 6.85
N TYR A 135 -3.46 -2.39 5.91
CA TYR A 135 -3.78 -2.36 4.50
C TYR A 135 -3.29 -3.65 3.86
N SER A 136 -4.11 -4.28 3.02
CA SER A 136 -3.68 -5.49 2.32
C SER A 136 -4.07 -5.50 0.86
N LYS A 137 -3.12 -5.84 0.00
CA LYS A 137 -3.38 -6.14 -1.42
C LYS A 137 -3.93 -7.55 -1.61
N LEU A 138 -3.84 -8.38 -0.57
CA LEU A 138 -4.28 -9.76 -0.56
C LEU A 138 -5.77 -9.84 -0.21
N ASP A 139 -6.46 -10.75 -0.88
CA ASP A 139 -7.85 -11.09 -0.60
C ASP A 139 -7.94 -11.97 0.65
N ALA A 140 -7.76 -11.35 1.82
CA ALA A 140 -7.70 -12.08 3.07
C ALA A 140 -8.47 -11.34 4.17
N ASP A 141 -9.12 -12.12 5.02
CA ASP A 141 -10.02 -11.59 6.03
C ASP A 141 -9.27 -11.15 7.30
N PRO A 142 -9.93 -10.35 8.16
CA PRO A 142 -9.51 -10.13 9.53
C PRO A 142 -9.13 -11.41 10.27
N LEU A 143 -8.13 -11.30 11.14
CA LEU A 143 -7.65 -12.44 11.93
C LEU A 143 -8.27 -12.52 13.34
N ALA A 144 -8.85 -11.42 13.82
CA ALA A 144 -9.45 -11.28 15.14
C ALA A 144 -10.59 -10.26 15.09
N PRO A 145 -11.53 -10.26 16.06
CA PRO A 145 -12.64 -9.30 16.10
C PRO A 145 -12.22 -7.82 16.17
N ASN A 146 -11.05 -7.54 16.75
CA ASN A 146 -10.44 -6.22 16.87
C ASN A 146 -9.42 -5.94 15.76
N HIS A 147 -9.58 -6.57 14.59
CA HIS A 147 -8.70 -6.39 13.45
C HIS A 147 -9.48 -5.95 12.22
N HIS A 148 -9.19 -4.75 11.73
CA HIS A 148 -9.75 -4.20 10.52
C HIS A 148 -8.78 -4.33 9.33
N ILE A 149 -9.28 -4.75 8.18
CA ILE A 149 -8.51 -4.76 6.92
C ILE A 149 -9.10 -3.75 5.96
N THR A 150 -8.25 -2.84 5.48
CA THR A 150 -8.55 -2.03 4.30
C THR A 150 -7.85 -2.66 3.11
N TYR A 151 -8.63 -3.15 2.16
CA TYR A 151 -8.06 -3.76 0.96
C TYR A 151 -7.46 -2.70 0.05
N SER A 152 -6.40 -3.01 -0.67
CA SER A 152 -5.68 -2.04 -1.49
C SER A 152 -5.61 -2.50 -2.94
N SER A 153 -6.03 -1.60 -3.84
CA SER A 153 -5.84 -1.79 -5.28
C SER A 153 -4.36 -1.84 -5.62
N THR A 154 -3.99 -2.75 -6.52
CA THR A 154 -2.66 -2.79 -7.13
C THR A 154 -2.52 -1.85 -8.34
N GLY A 155 -3.55 -1.04 -8.61
CA GLY A 155 -3.64 -0.21 -9.81
C GLY A 155 -4.39 -0.90 -10.95
N VAL A 156 -4.39 -0.26 -12.11
CA VAL A 156 -5.12 -0.69 -13.31
C VAL A 156 -4.35 -0.38 -14.58
N MET A 157 -4.64 -1.13 -15.64
CA MET A 157 -4.32 -0.71 -17.00
C MET A 157 -5.19 0.48 -17.40
N GLN A 158 -4.55 1.43 -18.06
CA GLN A 158 -5.13 2.72 -18.39
C GLN A 158 -4.45 3.29 -19.63
N ARG A 159 -5.09 4.28 -20.25
CA ARG A 159 -4.49 5.05 -21.34
C ARG A 159 -4.16 6.45 -20.84
N VAL A 160 -2.91 6.86 -20.97
CA VAL A 160 -2.46 8.21 -20.61
C VAL A 160 -1.79 8.81 -21.83
N ASP A 161 -2.29 9.95 -22.29
CA ASP A 161 -1.81 10.63 -23.51
C ASP A 161 -1.75 9.70 -24.75
N GLY A 162 -2.71 8.77 -24.85
CA GLY A 162 -2.80 7.79 -25.95
C GLY A 162 -1.96 6.52 -25.77
N GLU A 163 -1.04 6.49 -24.80
CA GLU A 163 -0.19 5.33 -24.51
C GLU A 163 -0.83 4.40 -23.49
N VAL A 164 -0.64 3.09 -23.65
CA VAL A 164 -1.09 2.09 -22.67
C VAL A 164 -0.09 2.02 -21.51
N VAL A 165 -0.59 2.27 -20.31
CA VAL A 165 0.16 2.21 -19.06
C VAL A 165 -0.36 1.03 -18.23
N GLY A 166 0.53 0.20 -17.67
CA GLY A 166 0.16 -0.98 -16.88
C GLY A 166 1.08 -2.20 -17.07
N GLY A 167 1.74 -2.32 -18.22
CA GLY A 167 2.85 -3.27 -18.48
C GLY A 167 2.64 -4.71 -17.98
N ASN A 168 3.75 -5.41 -17.68
CA ASN A 168 3.74 -6.79 -17.16
C ASN A 168 3.15 -6.93 -15.75
N ALA A 169 3.22 -5.87 -14.93
CA ALA A 169 2.60 -5.83 -13.60
C ALA A 169 1.08 -6.03 -13.65
N HIS A 170 0.46 -5.73 -14.80
CA HIS A 170 -0.98 -5.89 -14.98
C HIS A 170 -1.45 -7.33 -14.89
N LYS A 171 -0.66 -8.36 -15.22
CA LYS A 171 -1.09 -9.77 -14.98
C LYS A 171 -1.45 -10.06 -13.52
N LEU A 172 -1.01 -9.21 -12.60
CA LEU A 172 -1.22 -9.30 -11.16
C LEU A 172 -2.13 -8.17 -10.64
N HIS A 173 -2.83 -7.46 -11.53
CA HIS A 173 -3.83 -6.47 -11.12
C HIS A 173 -4.97 -7.17 -10.36
N ASN A 174 -5.51 -6.53 -9.32
CA ASN A 174 -6.54 -7.13 -8.46
C ASN A 174 -7.92 -6.47 -8.60
N TRP A 175 -8.15 -5.70 -9.67
CA TRP A 175 -9.35 -4.85 -9.80
C TRP A 175 -10.67 -5.62 -9.70
N SER A 176 -10.78 -6.78 -10.37
CA SER A 176 -12.00 -7.62 -10.29
C SER A 176 -12.29 -8.07 -8.85
N THR A 177 -11.26 -8.45 -8.09
CA THR A 177 -11.34 -8.80 -6.68
C THR A 177 -11.73 -7.59 -5.82
N MET A 178 -11.13 -6.43 -6.06
CA MET A 178 -11.45 -5.19 -5.35
C MET A 178 -12.90 -4.75 -5.61
N ARG A 179 -13.36 -4.86 -6.85
CA ARG A 179 -14.76 -4.62 -7.23
C ARG A 179 -15.70 -5.54 -6.47
N ARG A 180 -15.41 -6.85 -6.40
CA ARG A 180 -16.23 -7.79 -5.61
C ARG A 180 -16.28 -7.40 -4.14
N ARG A 181 -15.14 -6.98 -3.56
CA ARG A 181 -15.04 -6.52 -2.16
C ARG A 181 -15.86 -5.24 -1.92
N LEU A 182 -15.79 -4.24 -2.81
CA LEU A 182 -16.66 -3.05 -2.76
C LEU A 182 -18.13 -3.46 -2.70
N MET A 183 -18.53 -4.43 -3.51
CA MET A 183 -19.93 -4.87 -3.57
C MET A 183 -20.39 -5.64 -2.34
N ASN A 184 -19.46 -6.11 -1.51
CA ASN A 184 -19.72 -6.75 -0.23
C ASN A 184 -19.66 -5.74 0.95
N GLY A 185 -19.47 -4.45 0.68
CA GLY A 185 -19.42 -3.40 1.71
C GLY A 185 -18.02 -3.13 2.28
N ASP A 186 -16.98 -3.72 1.69
CA ASP A 186 -15.59 -3.50 2.09
C ASP A 186 -15.02 -2.25 1.41
N ASN A 187 -14.24 -1.48 2.16
CA ASN A 187 -13.57 -0.28 1.64
C ASN A 187 -12.26 -0.65 0.95
N ILE A 188 -11.98 -0.01 -0.19
CA ILE A 188 -10.77 -0.24 -0.99
C ILE A 188 -9.93 1.03 -1.08
N ALA A 189 -8.67 0.96 -0.68
CA ALA A 189 -7.69 2.00 -0.91
C ALA A 189 -7.22 2.04 -2.37
N MET A 190 -7.27 3.21 -2.98
CA MET A 190 -6.82 3.45 -4.35
C MET A 190 -5.96 4.72 -4.41
N ALA A 191 -4.79 4.60 -5.04
CA ALA A 191 -3.87 5.71 -5.19
C ALA A 191 -4.10 6.42 -6.53
N PHE A 192 -4.25 7.74 -6.50
CA PHE A 192 -4.44 8.58 -7.69
C PHE A 192 -3.18 9.38 -8.00
N SER A 193 -2.91 9.61 -9.29
CA SER A 193 -1.68 10.28 -9.76
C SER A 193 -1.57 11.73 -9.29
N ASN A 194 -2.71 12.38 -9.05
CA ASN A 194 -2.79 13.79 -8.67
C ASN A 194 -2.37 14.02 -7.22
N LYS A 195 -1.48 14.99 -7.01
CA LYS A 195 -0.94 15.35 -5.69
C LYS A 195 -1.91 16.15 -4.82
N SER A 196 -2.92 16.80 -5.41
CA SER A 196 -3.72 17.81 -4.70
C SER A 196 -5.21 17.47 -4.67
N LYS A 197 -5.74 16.91 -5.75
CA LYS A 197 -7.17 16.63 -5.93
C LYS A 197 -7.41 15.12 -6.03
N LEU A 198 -8.59 14.69 -5.60
CA LEU A 198 -9.12 13.34 -5.81
C LEU A 198 -10.38 13.46 -6.66
N PRO A 199 -10.72 12.44 -7.46
CA PRO A 199 -12.06 12.36 -8.05
C PRO A 199 -13.09 12.14 -6.93
N SER A 200 -14.33 12.52 -7.19
CA SER A 200 -15.48 12.18 -6.34
C SER A 200 -15.99 10.77 -6.64
N PHE A 201 -15.77 10.26 -7.86
CA PHE A 201 -16.25 8.96 -8.28
C PHE A 201 -15.26 8.19 -9.14
N VAL A 202 -15.38 6.86 -9.10
CA VAL A 202 -14.76 5.94 -10.04
C VAL A 202 -15.86 5.14 -10.73
N VAL A 203 -15.82 5.06 -12.06
CA VAL A 203 -16.73 4.23 -12.85
C VAL A 203 -15.96 3.04 -13.41
N ASP A 204 -16.48 1.83 -13.21
CA ASP A 204 -15.97 0.60 -13.81
C ASP A 204 -16.64 0.36 -15.17
N GLU A 205 -15.91 0.51 -16.28
CA GLU A 205 -16.46 0.38 -17.64
C GLU A 205 -17.03 -1.02 -17.89
N GLU A 206 -16.40 -2.07 -17.35
CA GLU A 206 -16.83 -3.46 -17.54
C GLU A 206 -18.26 -3.71 -17.02
N THR A 207 -18.60 -3.13 -15.87
CA THR A 207 -19.88 -3.39 -15.19
C THR A 207 -20.83 -2.18 -15.19
N GLY A 208 -20.37 -1.01 -15.62
CA GLY A 208 -21.09 0.26 -15.54
C GLY A 208 -21.28 0.79 -14.11
N ARG A 209 -20.66 0.16 -13.11
CA ARG A 209 -20.84 0.53 -11.70
C ARG A 209 -20.09 1.79 -11.35
N LYS A 210 -20.72 2.65 -10.57
CA LYS A 210 -20.16 3.91 -10.06
C LYS A 210 -19.92 3.79 -8.56
N PHE A 211 -18.68 4.02 -8.14
CA PHE A 211 -18.25 3.97 -6.74
C PHE A 211 -17.87 5.37 -6.26
N GLU A 212 -18.25 5.70 -5.04
CA GLU A 212 -17.89 6.97 -4.40
C GLU A 212 -16.46 6.90 -3.86
N VAL A 213 -15.75 8.01 -4.00
CA VAL A 213 -14.39 8.19 -3.49
C VAL A 213 -14.43 9.04 -2.24
N PHE A 214 -14.01 8.43 -1.13
CA PHE A 214 -13.79 9.12 0.13
C PHE A 214 -12.32 9.52 0.29
N ASN A 215 -12.06 10.74 0.77
CA ASN A 215 -10.69 11.21 0.95
C ASN A 215 -10.00 10.50 2.13
N GLY A 216 -9.11 9.55 1.81
CA GLY A 216 -8.34 8.78 2.78
C GLY A 216 -7.24 9.57 3.49
N ASP A 217 -6.88 10.76 3.02
CA ASP A 217 -5.83 11.58 3.64
C ASP A 217 -6.32 12.38 4.86
N VAL A 218 -7.63 12.36 5.18
CA VAL A 218 -8.20 13.10 6.32
C VAL A 218 -7.82 12.46 7.67
N TYR A 219 -7.70 11.13 7.72
CA TYR A 219 -7.26 10.38 8.91
C TYR A 219 -6.71 9.01 8.48
N ASP A 220 -6.04 8.27 9.36
CA ASP A 220 -5.52 6.92 9.00
C ASP A 220 -6.43 5.78 9.47
N ALA A 221 -7.20 5.97 10.55
CA ALA A 221 -8.04 4.95 11.20
C ALA A 221 -9.27 4.53 10.34
N ARG A 222 -9.08 3.62 9.39
CA ARG A 222 -10.09 3.22 8.38
C ARG A 222 -11.33 2.50 8.92
N PHE A 223 -11.24 1.89 10.10
CA PHE A 223 -12.39 1.28 10.78
C PHE A 223 -13.46 2.32 11.19
N LEU A 224 -13.13 3.62 11.16
CA LEU A 224 -14.07 4.73 11.37
C LEU A 224 -14.73 5.22 10.08
N ASP A 225 -14.39 4.64 8.94
CA ASP A 225 -14.93 5.09 7.66
C ASP A 225 -16.45 4.96 7.63
N PRO A 226 -17.14 5.93 7.01
CA PRO A 226 -18.59 5.88 6.94
C PRO A 226 -19.04 4.65 6.17
N LYS A 227 -20.15 4.07 6.63
CA LYS A 227 -20.84 2.99 5.92
C LYS A 227 -21.97 3.61 5.10
N ARG A 228 -22.10 3.16 3.85
CA ARG A 228 -23.18 3.59 2.97
C ARG A 228 -24.44 2.79 3.27
N GLU A 229 -25.60 3.42 3.09
CA GLU A 229 -26.91 2.79 3.32
C GLU A 229 -27.18 1.66 2.32
N ASP A 230 -26.64 1.76 1.10
CA ASP A 230 -26.80 0.75 0.04
C ASP A 230 -25.90 -0.49 0.24
N GLY A 231 -25.11 -0.54 1.31
CA GLY A 231 -24.20 -1.64 1.61
C GLY A 231 -22.99 -1.74 0.68
N ILE A 232 -22.78 -0.77 -0.22
CA ILE A 232 -21.61 -0.72 -1.10
C ILE A 232 -20.45 -0.05 -0.34
N GLY A 233 -19.24 -0.58 -0.51
CA GLY A 233 -18.02 -0.03 0.07
C GLY A 233 -17.57 1.25 -0.63
N LEU A 234 -16.70 1.99 0.05
CA LEU A 234 -16.10 3.22 -0.47
C LEU A 234 -14.73 2.96 -1.09
N ILE A 235 -14.39 3.73 -2.12
CA ILE A 235 -13.00 3.85 -2.55
C ILE A 235 -12.32 4.90 -1.67
N ILE A 236 -11.37 4.46 -0.86
CA ILE A 236 -10.53 5.33 -0.05
C ILE A 236 -9.43 5.90 -0.94
N GLY A 237 -9.67 7.11 -1.46
CA GLY A 237 -8.74 7.79 -2.35
C GLY A 237 -7.53 8.34 -1.62
N LEU A 238 -6.35 8.00 -2.13
CA LEU A 238 -5.06 8.46 -1.62
C LEU A 238 -4.38 9.33 -2.68
N LYS A 239 -3.95 10.53 -2.30
CA LYS A 239 -3.20 11.42 -3.20
C LYS A 239 -1.78 10.91 -3.40
N ASN A 240 -1.20 11.29 -4.53
CA ASN A 240 0.20 11.00 -4.78
C ASN A 240 1.10 11.78 -3.80
N LYS A 241 1.79 11.05 -2.92
CA LYS A 241 2.78 11.58 -1.96
C LYS A 241 4.23 11.29 -2.35
N ASP A 242 4.45 10.61 -3.47
CA ASP A 242 5.79 10.34 -3.97
C ASP A 242 6.47 11.66 -4.38
N GLY A 243 7.61 11.97 -3.77
CA GLY A 243 8.37 13.19 -4.01
C GLY A 243 9.13 13.19 -5.34
N THR A 244 9.11 12.09 -6.09
CA THR A 244 9.93 11.90 -7.30
C THR A 244 9.14 11.96 -8.62
N SER A 245 7.82 11.85 -8.57
CA SER A 245 6.90 11.93 -9.71
C SER A 245 6.08 13.22 -9.76
N THR A 246 5.50 13.48 -10.92
CA THR A 246 4.55 14.57 -11.19
C THR A 246 3.16 13.98 -11.44
N ASN A 247 2.11 14.83 -11.42
CA ASN A 247 0.74 14.40 -11.72
C ASN A 247 0.64 13.70 -13.09
N LYS A 248 1.44 14.15 -14.06
CA LYS A 248 1.42 13.65 -15.44
C LYS A 248 2.11 12.29 -15.59
N ASN A 249 3.25 12.09 -14.91
CA ASN A 249 4.09 10.91 -15.13
C ASN A 249 3.96 9.83 -14.05
N ALA A 250 3.21 10.07 -12.97
CA ALA A 250 3.12 9.11 -11.86
C ALA A 250 2.53 7.77 -12.29
N ALA A 251 1.48 7.77 -13.14
CA ALA A 251 0.90 6.55 -13.67
C ALA A 251 1.94 5.75 -14.47
N GLN A 252 2.67 6.39 -15.39
CA GLN A 252 3.73 5.76 -16.19
C GLN A 252 4.88 5.22 -15.32
N ARG A 253 5.41 6.05 -14.41
CA ARG A 253 6.53 5.68 -13.52
C ARG A 253 6.17 4.56 -12.55
N SER A 254 4.89 4.46 -12.20
CA SER A 254 4.36 3.44 -11.31
C SER A 254 3.84 2.20 -12.05
N ASN A 255 4.00 2.18 -13.37
CA ASN A 255 3.46 1.16 -14.25
C ASN A 255 1.97 0.84 -13.96
N GLY A 256 1.16 1.89 -13.80
CA GLY A 256 -0.27 1.79 -13.59
C GLY A 256 -0.73 1.59 -12.13
N PHE A 257 0.18 1.55 -11.15
CA PHE A 257 -0.21 1.53 -9.73
C PHE A 257 -1.02 2.78 -9.34
N PHE A 258 -0.57 3.96 -9.77
CA PHE A 258 -1.40 5.16 -9.68
C PHE A 258 -2.44 5.15 -10.80
N VAL A 259 -3.71 5.33 -10.43
CA VAL A 259 -4.77 5.65 -11.39
C VAL A 259 -4.59 7.10 -11.81
N HIS A 260 -4.40 7.33 -13.11
CA HIS A 260 -4.27 8.66 -13.67
C HIS A 260 -5.55 9.45 -13.44
N TYR A 261 -5.39 10.67 -12.96
CA TYR A 261 -6.50 11.59 -12.75
C TYR A 261 -6.06 13.02 -13.07
N ASP A 262 -6.67 13.57 -14.12
CA ASP A 262 -6.56 14.97 -14.51
C ASP A 262 -7.95 15.62 -14.40
N PRO A 263 -8.21 16.43 -13.36
CA PRO A 263 -9.48 17.12 -13.17
C PRO A 263 -9.93 17.98 -14.36
N SER A 264 -9.00 18.42 -15.23
CA SER A 264 -9.35 19.19 -16.43
C SER A 264 -9.95 18.33 -17.55
N GLN A 265 -9.63 17.03 -17.56
CA GLN A 265 -10.10 16.06 -18.56
C GLN A 265 -11.22 15.18 -18.00
N ASP A 266 -11.05 14.71 -16.76
CA ASP A 266 -11.94 13.74 -16.10
C ASP A 266 -13.09 14.41 -15.33
N GLY A 267 -13.00 15.72 -15.06
CA GLY A 267 -13.94 16.39 -14.18
C GLY A 267 -13.86 15.84 -12.75
N ASP A 268 -14.97 15.30 -12.24
CA ASP A 268 -15.06 14.70 -10.89
C ASP A 268 -15.03 13.16 -10.90
N THR A 269 -14.97 12.53 -12.08
CA THR A 269 -15.19 11.10 -12.24
C THR A 269 -14.11 10.49 -13.11
N VAL A 270 -13.37 9.52 -12.58
CA VAL A 270 -12.41 8.76 -13.38
C VAL A 270 -13.03 7.44 -13.82
N THR A 271 -12.77 7.03 -15.07
CA THR A 271 -13.24 5.74 -15.58
C THR A 271 -12.11 4.73 -15.58
N ILE A 272 -12.31 3.60 -14.90
CA ILE A 272 -11.47 2.42 -15.05
C ILE A 272 -11.97 1.68 -16.28
N LEU A 273 -11.13 1.65 -17.30
CA LEU A 273 -11.43 0.97 -18.56
C LEU A 273 -11.59 -0.54 -18.33
N ASP A 274 -12.31 -1.21 -19.23
CA ASP A 274 -12.47 -2.67 -19.17
C ASP A 274 -11.11 -3.34 -19.33
N GLN A 275 -10.65 -3.94 -18.24
CA GLN A 275 -9.32 -4.52 -18.14
C GLN A 275 -9.14 -5.71 -19.11
N ASN A 276 -10.23 -6.33 -19.57
CA ASN A 276 -10.20 -7.42 -20.54
C ASN A 276 -10.01 -6.94 -22.00
N LYS A 277 -10.25 -5.65 -22.27
CA LYS A 277 -10.07 -5.06 -23.61
C LYS A 277 -8.63 -4.68 -23.93
N PHE A 278 -7.74 -4.74 -22.94
CA PHE A 278 -6.34 -4.46 -23.17
C PHE A 278 -5.61 -5.67 -23.79
N PRO A 279 -4.56 -5.44 -24.60
CA PRO A 279 -3.78 -6.53 -25.18
C PRO A 279 -3.16 -7.41 -24.08
N LYS A 280 -3.23 -8.74 -24.24
CA LYS A 280 -2.58 -9.69 -23.34
C LYS A 280 -1.04 -9.61 -23.39
N GLU A 281 -0.50 -9.11 -24.49
CA GLU A 281 0.91 -8.82 -24.70
C GLU A 281 1.12 -7.31 -24.66
N VAL A 282 1.60 -6.82 -23.53
CA VAL A 282 2.01 -5.42 -23.36
C VAL A 282 3.52 -5.38 -23.49
N LYS A 283 4.07 -4.38 -24.20
CA LYS A 283 5.52 -4.15 -24.30
C LYS A 283 6.13 -4.20 -22.90
N GLU A 284 7.17 -5.00 -22.75
CA GLU A 284 7.96 -5.10 -21.53
C GLU A 284 8.57 -3.73 -21.22
N ILE A 285 8.02 -3.03 -20.23
CA ILE A 285 8.60 -1.79 -19.74
C ILE A 285 9.73 -2.18 -18.80
N LYS A 286 10.97 -2.04 -19.27
CA LYS A 286 12.17 -2.24 -18.45
C LYS A 286 12.14 -1.24 -17.28
N PHE A 287 12.11 -1.74 -16.05
CA PHE A 287 12.22 -0.90 -14.86
C PHE A 287 13.60 -0.26 -14.82
N THR A 288 13.70 1.05 -15.06
CA THR A 288 14.91 1.82 -14.83
C THR A 288 15.06 2.11 -13.33
N LYS A 289 15.63 1.16 -12.61
CA LYS A 289 16.51 1.43 -11.46
C LYS A 289 17.46 0.26 -11.24
N THR A 290 18.75 0.54 -11.40
CA THR A 290 19.88 -0.38 -11.22
C THR A 290 19.59 -1.78 -11.76
N THR A 291 19.64 -1.87 -13.09
CA THR A 291 19.60 -3.04 -13.99
C THR A 291 19.85 -4.40 -13.32
N ARG A 292 20.81 -4.48 -12.39
CA ARG A 292 21.18 -5.70 -11.67
C ARG A 292 20.11 -6.32 -10.75
N GLN A 293 19.33 -5.54 -10.00
CA GLN A 293 18.46 -6.13 -8.95
C GLN A 293 17.12 -6.65 -9.45
N VAL A 294 16.59 -6.05 -10.53
CA VAL A 294 15.34 -6.50 -11.15
C VAL A 294 15.59 -7.64 -12.12
N GLU A 295 16.69 -7.59 -12.89
CA GLU A 295 17.13 -8.72 -13.74
C GLU A 295 17.41 -9.97 -12.88
N ASP A 296 18.14 -9.83 -11.77
CA ASP A 296 18.37 -10.95 -10.84
C ASP A 296 17.05 -11.49 -10.21
N LYS A 297 16.00 -10.67 -10.09
CA LYS A 297 14.68 -11.08 -9.57
C LYS A 297 13.84 -11.79 -10.64
N ILE A 298 13.86 -11.29 -11.87
CA ILE A 298 13.16 -11.89 -13.01
C ILE A 298 13.84 -13.20 -13.41
N ASP A 299 15.17 -13.25 -13.49
CA ASP A 299 15.92 -14.46 -13.82
C ASP A 299 15.75 -15.55 -12.76
N ARG A 300 15.66 -15.19 -11.47
CA ARG A 300 15.31 -16.14 -10.40
C ARG A 300 13.87 -16.64 -10.51
N ALA A 301 12.92 -15.79 -10.87
CA ALA A 301 11.53 -16.20 -11.06
C ALA A 301 11.38 -17.14 -12.27
N ILE A 302 12.09 -16.87 -13.37
CA ILE A 302 12.12 -17.70 -14.58
C ILE A 302 12.86 -19.03 -14.31
N SER A 303 14.01 -19.00 -13.61
CA SER A 303 14.76 -20.20 -13.26
C SER A 303 13.99 -21.15 -12.34
N ASN A 304 13.18 -20.62 -11.43
CA ASN A 304 12.35 -21.43 -10.53
C ASN A 304 11.11 -22.02 -11.23
N ALA A 305 10.60 -21.34 -12.27
CA ALA A 305 9.50 -21.87 -13.09
C ALA A 305 9.94 -23.01 -14.02
N ASN A 306 11.21 -23.03 -14.42
CA ASN A 306 11.79 -24.07 -15.28
C ASN A 306 12.46 -25.22 -14.49
N ALA A 307 12.44 -25.17 -13.16
CA ALA A 307 13.01 -26.19 -12.28
C ALA A 307 11.95 -27.09 -11.62
N VAL A 308 10.73 -27.12 -12.18
CA VAL A 308 9.65 -28.06 -11.85
C VAL A 308 9.41 -28.97 -13.03
#